data_AF-N6TSR8-F1
#
_entry.id   AF-N6TSR8-F1
#
_cell.length_a   1.000
_cell.length_b   1.000
_cell.length_c   1.000
_cell.angle_alpha   90.00
_cell.angle_beta   90.00
_cell.angle_gamma   90.00
#
_symmetry.space_group_name_H-M   'P 1'
#
loop_
_entity.id
_entity.type
_entity.pdbx_description
1 polymer ?
#
loop_
_entity_poly.entity_id
_entity_poly.type
_entity_poly.pdbx_seq_one_letter_code
_entity_poly.pdbx_strand_id
1 'polypeptide(L)'
;MRQMSRTLIYSKYSSLIQVTSELAGLGGNIGFFKNEVLLQDNYSLFEDIVFQASLMAGYVSAISKEKKVTIADRCYIGGPLSIRGFEMRGIGPHSDSDSLGSNAFWAAGFHLFTPLPFRPGQGGFGELFRTHLFLNTGNVGDLCLGKASKGDIVEILKTNHD
;
A
#
# COMPACT_ATOMS: atom_id res chain seq x y z
N MET A 1 -2.94 23.54 26.95
CA MET A 1 -2.19 24.54 26.15
C MET A 1 -1.19 23.79 25.27
N ARG A 2 -1.56 23.43 24.03
CA ARG A 2 -0.68 22.76 23.07
C ARG A 2 -0.60 23.68 21.85
N GLN A 3 0.34 24.61 21.93
CA GLN A 3 0.52 25.67 20.94
C GLN A 3 1.30 25.08 19.76
N MET A 4 0.59 24.64 18.71
CA MET A 4 1.22 24.28 17.44
C MET A 4 1.34 25.54 16.59
N SER A 5 2.57 26.07 16.57
CA SER A 5 2.93 27.28 15.83
C SER A 5 2.83 27.08 14.32
N ARG A 6 2.37 28.13 13.64
CA ARG A 6 2.13 28.24 12.21
C ARG A 6 3.43 28.14 11.42
N THR A 7 3.61 27.09 10.61
CA THR A 7 4.40 27.10 9.36
C THR A 7 3.89 25.95 8.48
N LEU A 8 2.85 26.21 7.68
CA LEU A 8 2.01 25.19 7.06
C LEU A 8 2.51 24.70 5.68
N ILE A 9 3.70 25.10 5.24
CA ILE A 9 4.17 24.83 3.86
C ILE A 9 5.49 24.03 3.83
N TYR A 10 6.16 23.88 4.96
CA TYR A 10 7.35 23.02 5.04
C TYR A 10 7.46 22.39 6.41
N SER A 11 6.53 21.48 6.72
CA SER A 11 6.70 20.64 7.91
C SER A 11 7.88 19.71 7.63
N LYS A 12 8.98 19.86 8.38
CA LYS A 12 10.14 18.94 8.30
C LYS A 12 9.74 17.48 8.56
N TYR A 13 8.59 17.28 9.21
CA TYR A 13 7.95 15.99 9.45
C TYR A 13 6.47 16.08 9.07
N SER A 14 6.04 15.30 8.08
CA SER A 14 4.63 15.26 7.67
C SER A 14 4.16 13.82 7.61
N SER A 15 3.19 13.48 8.46
CA SER A 15 2.53 12.18 8.49
C SER A 15 1.10 12.32 8.00
N LEU A 16 0.71 11.45 7.08
CA LEU A 16 -0.64 11.32 6.54
C LEU A 16 -1.14 9.92 6.87
N ILE A 17 -2.27 9.86 7.57
CA ILE A 17 -2.97 8.61 7.85
C ILE A 17 -4.36 8.76 7.26
N GLN A 18 -4.69 7.90 6.31
CA GLN A 18 -5.99 7.83 5.68
C GLN A 18 -6.55 6.43 5.87
N VAL A 19 -7.75 6.37 6.44
CA VAL A 19 -8.50 5.12 6.61
C VAL A 19 -9.80 5.27 5.85
N THR A 20 -10.07 4.34 4.96
CA THR A 20 -11.27 4.31 4.12
C THR A 20 -11.99 2.99 4.37
N SER A 21 -13.20 3.07 4.88
CA SER A 21 -14.06 1.92 5.13
C SER A 21 -15.31 2.04 4.25
N GLU A 22 -15.55 1.03 3.42
CA GLU A 22 -16.73 0.95 2.56
C GLU A 22 -17.56 -0.26 2.98
N LEU A 23 -18.85 -0.03 3.16
CA LEU A 23 -19.81 -1.05 3.53
C LEU A 23 -20.94 -1.06 2.51
N ALA A 24 -21.03 -2.12 1.72
CA ALA A 24 -22.10 -2.34 0.77
C ALA A 24 -22.99 -3.50 1.25
N GLY A 25 -24.31 -3.38 1.12
CA GLY A 25 -25.22 -4.50 1.45
C GLY A 25 -26.56 -4.15 2.09
N LEU A 26 -26.96 -2.87 2.11
CA LEU A 26 -28.28 -2.45 2.61
C LEU A 26 -29.45 -2.78 1.66
N GLY A 27 -29.16 -3.31 0.46
CA GLY A 27 -30.13 -3.81 -0.50
C GLY A 27 -29.43 -4.53 -1.66
N GLY A 28 -30.08 -5.55 -2.23
CA GLY A 28 -29.55 -6.33 -3.36
C GLY A 28 -28.76 -7.59 -2.96
N ASN A 29 -28.13 -8.19 -3.97
CA ASN A 29 -27.38 -9.45 -3.91
C ASN A 29 -25.87 -9.28 -3.64
N ILE A 30 -25.38 -8.03 -3.62
CA ILE A 30 -23.98 -7.67 -3.37
C ILE A 30 -23.86 -7.20 -1.92
N GLY A 31 -22.81 -7.66 -1.23
CA GLY A 31 -22.57 -7.24 0.15
C GLY A 31 -21.15 -7.48 0.61
N PHE A 32 -20.38 -6.42 0.71
CA PHE A 32 -18.97 -6.45 1.08
C PHE A 32 -18.63 -5.38 2.10
N PHE A 33 -17.65 -5.68 2.92
CA PHE A 33 -17.00 -4.75 3.82
C PHE A 33 -15.54 -4.64 3.40
N LYS A 34 -15.16 -3.44 2.96
CA LYS A 34 -13.83 -3.10 2.48
C LYS A 34 -13.20 -2.11 3.45
N ASN A 35 -11.95 -2.35 3.81
CA ASN A 35 -11.15 -1.43 4.60
C ASN A 35 -9.82 -1.24 3.91
N GLU A 36 -9.43 0.01 3.76
CA GLU A 36 -8.15 0.43 3.20
C GLU A 36 -7.50 1.41 4.15
N VAL A 37 -6.21 1.21 4.38
CA VAL A 37 -5.37 2.05 5.23
C VAL A 37 -4.20 2.49 4.39
N LEU A 38 -3.98 3.80 4.33
CA LEU A 38 -2.83 4.44 3.73
C LEU A 38 -2.11 5.25 4.80
N LEU A 39 -0.85 4.91 5.04
CA LEU A 39 0.07 5.62 5.91
C LEU A 39 1.17 6.20 5.02
N GLN A 40 1.50 7.47 5.21
CA GLN A 40 2.61 8.10 4.53
C GLN A 40 3.33 9.02 5.50
N ASP A 41 4.60 8.75 5.74
CA ASP A 41 5.45 9.54 6.61
C ASP A 41 6.57 10.17 5.81
N ASN A 42 6.75 11.47 5.96
CA ASN A 42 7.76 12.26 5.26
C ASN A 42 8.69 12.85 6.32
N TYR A 43 9.97 12.54 6.22
CA TYR A 43 11.04 12.97 7.10
C TYR A 43 12.09 13.74 6.29
N SER A 44 12.30 15.02 6.60
CA SER A 44 13.41 15.81 6.07
C SER A 44 14.64 15.57 6.96
N LEU A 45 15.63 14.81 6.46
CA LEU A 45 16.83 14.47 7.24
C LEU A 45 17.84 15.62 7.28
N PHE A 46 18.14 16.20 6.12
CA PHE A 46 19.09 17.30 5.93
C PHE A 46 18.43 18.42 5.13
N GLU A 47 19.09 19.60 5.04
CA GLU A 47 18.53 20.81 4.41
C GLU A 47 17.96 20.57 3.00
N ASP A 48 18.48 19.58 2.26
CA ASP A 48 18.05 19.26 0.90
C ASP A 48 17.59 17.80 0.69
N ILE A 49 17.65 16.93 1.71
CA ILE A 49 17.30 15.51 1.59
C ILE A 49 15.97 15.23 2.27
N VAL A 50 15.01 14.73 1.49
CA VAL A 50 13.68 14.34 1.96
C VAL A 50 13.49 12.84 1.77
N PHE A 51 13.26 12.14 2.86
CA PHE A 51 12.84 10.74 2.85
C PHE A 51 11.33 10.66 3.06
N GLN A 52 10.67 9.78 2.33
CA GLN A 52 9.25 9.53 2.43
C GLN A 52 9.03 8.02 2.44
N ALA A 53 8.35 7.52 3.47
CA ALA A 53 7.85 6.17 3.54
C ALA A 53 6.34 6.19 3.31
N SER A 54 5.82 5.21 2.59
CA SER A 54 4.40 4.96 2.40
C SER A 54 4.10 3.49 2.65
N LEU A 55 2.95 3.22 3.26
CA LEU A 55 2.44 1.89 3.54
C LEU A 55 0.94 1.90 3.22
N MET A 56 0.51 1.02 2.35
CA MET A 56 -0.88 0.82 1.98
C MET A 56 -1.26 -0.61 2.29
N ALA A 57 -2.38 -0.82 2.97
CA ALA A 57 -2.92 -2.15 3.21
C ALA A 57 -4.43 -2.11 3.05
N GLY A 58 -5.01 -3.18 2.54
CA GLY A 58 -6.46 -3.26 2.44
C GLY A 58 -6.98 -4.69 2.48
N TYR A 59 -8.22 -4.79 2.94
CA TYR A 59 -8.91 -6.05 3.13
C TYR A 59 -10.39 -5.91 2.77
N VAL A 60 -10.89 -6.86 1.99
CA VAL A 60 -12.26 -7.00 1.55
C VAL A 60 -12.80 -8.33 2.07
N SER A 61 -13.96 -8.29 2.73
CA SER A 61 -14.69 -9.48 3.16
C SER A 61 -16.15 -9.38 2.75
N ALA A 62 -16.75 -10.51 2.39
CA ALA A 62 -18.20 -10.61 2.26
C ALA A 62 -18.86 -10.43 3.64
N ILE A 63 -19.98 -9.70 3.71
CA ILE A 63 -20.73 -9.48 4.97
C ILE A 63 -21.53 -10.73 5.36
N SER A 64 -21.98 -11.52 4.39
CA SER A 64 -22.76 -12.75 4.61
C SER A 64 -22.38 -13.81 3.58
N LYS A 65 -22.52 -15.10 3.92
CA LYS A 65 -22.30 -16.24 3.00
C LYS A 65 -23.23 -16.19 1.78
N GLU A 66 -24.37 -15.51 1.89
CA GLU A 66 -25.34 -15.37 0.80
C GLU A 66 -25.04 -14.19 -0.15
N LYS A 67 -24.24 -13.22 0.29
CA LYS A 67 -23.92 -12.02 -0.49
C LYS A 67 -22.57 -12.20 -1.20
N LYS A 68 -22.54 -11.89 -2.50
CA LYS A 68 -21.35 -12.07 -3.33
C LYS A 68 -20.50 -10.79 -3.36
N VAL A 69 -19.18 -10.96 -3.48
CA VAL A 69 -18.23 -9.88 -3.78
C VAL A 69 -17.95 -9.91 -5.27
N THR A 70 -18.18 -8.81 -5.98
CA THR A 70 -17.90 -8.72 -7.41
C THR A 70 -16.40 -8.59 -7.63
N ILE A 71 -15.88 -9.06 -8.78
CA ILE A 71 -14.48 -8.89 -9.15
C ILE A 71 -14.09 -7.39 -9.11
N ALA A 72 -14.98 -6.49 -9.53
CA ALA A 72 -14.77 -5.04 -9.46
C ALA A 72 -14.56 -4.48 -8.04
N ASP A 73 -15.09 -5.15 -7.01
CA ASP A 73 -15.00 -4.74 -5.60
C ASP A 73 -13.78 -5.34 -4.89
N ARG A 74 -12.99 -6.17 -5.58
CA ARG A 74 -11.77 -6.78 -5.04
C ARG A 74 -10.63 -5.78 -4.97
N CYS A 75 -9.64 -6.12 -4.18
CA CYS A 75 -8.43 -5.34 -4.05
C CYS A 75 -7.51 -5.57 -5.25
N TYR A 76 -6.94 -4.49 -5.75
CA TYR A 76 -5.96 -4.50 -6.83
C TYR A 76 -4.75 -3.67 -6.45
N ILE A 77 -3.56 -4.26 -6.54
CA ILE A 77 -2.30 -3.51 -6.46
C ILE A 77 -1.68 -3.44 -7.86
N GLY A 78 -1.07 -2.30 -8.17
CA GLY A 78 -0.36 -2.04 -9.42
C GLY A 78 -0.60 -0.63 -9.92
N GLY A 79 0.35 -0.08 -10.67
CA GLY A 79 0.24 1.26 -11.24
C GLY A 79 0.91 2.37 -10.42
N PRO A 80 0.89 3.61 -10.95
CA PRO A 80 1.75 4.70 -10.50
C PRO A 80 1.46 5.20 -9.06
N LEU A 81 0.25 4.95 -8.55
CA LEU A 81 -0.22 5.38 -7.24
C LEU A 81 -0.03 4.33 -6.13
N SER A 82 0.28 3.08 -6.48
CA SER A 82 0.54 2.01 -5.51
C SER A 82 2.01 1.60 -5.55
N ILE A 83 2.38 0.78 -6.53
CA ILE A 83 3.74 0.27 -6.71
C ILE A 83 4.21 0.66 -8.12
N ARG A 84 5.01 1.73 -8.20
CA ARG A 84 5.63 2.14 -9.47
C ARG A 84 6.55 1.04 -9.98
N GLY A 85 6.50 0.80 -11.29
CA GLY A 85 7.24 -0.27 -11.96
C GLY A 85 6.39 -1.48 -12.31
N PHE A 86 5.14 -1.55 -11.81
CA PHE A 86 4.18 -2.60 -12.16
C PHE A 86 3.02 -2.02 -12.96
N GLU A 87 2.52 -2.80 -13.92
CA GLU A 87 1.31 -2.46 -14.65
C GLU A 87 0.12 -2.25 -13.70
N MET A 88 -0.86 -1.45 -14.11
CA MET A 88 -2.09 -1.28 -13.34
C MET A 88 -2.76 -2.64 -13.15
N ARG A 89 -3.05 -3.02 -11.90
CA ARG A 89 -3.57 -4.34 -11.53
C ARG A 89 -2.63 -5.52 -11.87
N GLY A 90 -1.37 -5.25 -12.20
CA GLY A 90 -0.39 -6.26 -12.58
C GLY A 90 0.11 -7.15 -11.44
N ILE A 91 -0.20 -6.83 -10.17
CA ILE A 91 0.21 -7.64 -9.02
C ILE A 91 -1.00 -8.44 -8.53
N GLY A 92 -0.95 -9.76 -8.76
CA GLY A 92 -1.89 -10.71 -8.17
C GLY A 92 -2.18 -11.94 -8.99
N PRO A 93 -3.25 -12.69 -8.65
CA PRO A 93 -3.68 -13.83 -9.44
C PRO A 93 -4.28 -13.34 -10.76
N HIS A 94 -3.69 -13.80 -11.87
CA HIS A 94 -4.19 -13.55 -13.23
C HIS A 94 -4.74 -14.85 -13.83
N SER A 95 -5.81 -14.74 -14.61
CA SER A 95 -6.30 -15.81 -15.48
C SER A 95 -6.39 -15.26 -16.88
N ASP A 96 -5.74 -15.91 -17.84
CA ASP A 96 -5.82 -15.58 -19.28
C ASP A 96 -5.66 -14.08 -19.59
N SER A 97 -4.67 -13.42 -18.97
CA SER A 97 -4.36 -11.97 -19.04
C SER A 97 -5.23 -11.02 -18.20
N ASP A 98 -6.32 -11.51 -17.61
CA ASP A 98 -7.19 -10.70 -16.75
C ASP A 98 -6.81 -10.83 -15.26
N SER A 99 -6.78 -9.70 -14.57
CA SER A 99 -6.49 -9.63 -13.13
C SER A 99 -7.71 -10.02 -12.31
N LEU A 100 -7.65 -11.13 -11.57
CA LEU A 100 -8.77 -11.62 -10.76
C LEU A 100 -8.97 -10.82 -9.47
N GLY A 101 -7.96 -10.06 -9.04
CA GLY A 101 -7.96 -9.33 -7.77
C GLY A 101 -7.81 -10.25 -6.55
N SER A 102 -7.55 -9.66 -5.39
CA SER A 102 -7.41 -10.38 -4.12
C SER A 102 -8.36 -9.84 -3.06
N ASN A 103 -8.58 -10.62 -2.00
CA ASN A 103 -9.34 -10.15 -0.84
C ASN A 103 -8.46 -9.32 0.11
N ALA A 104 -7.17 -9.61 0.21
CA ALA A 104 -6.23 -8.89 1.05
C ALA A 104 -5.01 -8.43 0.25
N PHE A 105 -4.44 -7.29 0.65
CA PHE A 105 -3.29 -6.73 -0.01
C PHE A 105 -2.49 -5.85 0.93
N TRP A 106 -1.19 -5.77 0.70
CA TRP A 106 -0.34 -4.78 1.34
C TRP A 106 0.80 -4.35 0.40
N ALA A 107 1.20 -3.10 0.49
CA ALA A 107 2.25 -2.49 -0.30
C ALA A 107 3.00 -1.46 0.57
N ALA A 108 4.31 -1.41 0.46
CA ALA A 108 5.15 -0.40 1.07
C ALA A 108 6.04 0.25 0.01
N GLY A 109 6.15 1.58 0.08
CA GLY A 109 6.97 2.39 -0.80
C GLY A 109 7.93 3.24 0.01
N PHE A 110 9.17 3.36 -0.45
CA PHE A 110 10.15 4.28 0.08
C PHE A 110 10.60 5.19 -1.04
N HIS A 111 10.57 6.49 -0.80
CA HIS A 111 10.97 7.55 -1.72
C HIS A 111 12.05 8.38 -1.06
N LEU A 112 13.17 8.57 -1.74
CA LEU A 112 14.28 9.39 -1.28
C LEU A 112 14.55 10.47 -2.34
N PHE A 113 14.32 11.71 -1.95
CA PHE A 113 14.60 12.89 -2.74
C PHE A 113 15.92 13.48 -2.28
N THR A 114 16.91 13.55 -3.18
CA THR A 114 18.23 14.10 -2.90
C THR A 114 18.60 15.18 -3.92
N PRO A 115 19.34 16.22 -3.52
CA PRO A 115 19.94 17.14 -4.47
C PRO A 115 21.05 16.41 -5.24
N LEU A 116 21.37 16.88 -6.45
CA LEU A 116 22.45 16.28 -7.24
C LEU A 116 23.82 16.44 -6.53
N PRO A 117 24.58 15.35 -6.33
CA PRO A 117 25.84 15.40 -5.59
C PRO A 117 26.98 16.10 -6.36
N PHE A 118 26.81 16.35 -7.67
CA PHE A 118 27.92 16.78 -8.54
C PHE A 118 28.16 18.29 -8.62
N ARG A 119 27.33 19.17 -8.01
CA ARG A 119 27.60 20.62 -7.89
C ARG A 119 26.87 21.25 -6.69
N PRO A 120 27.48 21.30 -5.48
CA PRO A 120 26.95 22.06 -4.34
C PRO A 120 27.28 23.55 -4.50
N GLY A 121 26.81 24.16 -5.58
CA GLY A 121 27.00 25.58 -5.87
C GLY A 121 25.67 26.29 -5.72
N GLN A 122 25.54 27.09 -4.64
CA GLN A 122 24.42 28.00 -4.43
C GLN A 122 24.12 28.77 -5.73
N GLY A 123 22.92 28.59 -6.31
CA GLY A 123 22.41 29.40 -7.43
C GLY A 123 22.63 28.88 -8.86
N GLY A 124 22.98 27.61 -9.08
CA GLY A 124 23.11 27.01 -10.43
C GLY A 124 21.93 26.15 -10.89
N PHE A 125 21.87 25.83 -12.20
CA PHE A 125 20.88 24.92 -12.84
C PHE A 125 20.69 23.54 -12.13
N GLY A 126 21.60 23.15 -11.23
CA GLY A 126 21.51 21.91 -10.45
C GLY A 126 20.41 21.90 -9.38
N GLU A 127 19.95 23.06 -8.90
CA GLU A 127 18.82 23.14 -7.95
C GLU A 127 17.47 22.77 -8.59
N LEU A 128 17.37 22.86 -9.92
CA LEU A 128 16.16 22.50 -10.67
C LEU A 128 15.93 20.98 -10.73
N PHE A 129 16.98 20.18 -10.56
CA PHE A 129 16.92 18.73 -10.71
C PHE A 129 17.11 18.04 -9.36
N ARG A 130 16.02 17.44 -8.86
CA ARG A 130 16.05 16.57 -7.69
C ARG A 130 16.10 15.12 -8.11
N THR A 131 17.06 14.38 -7.59
CA THR A 131 17.14 12.94 -7.79
C THR A 131 16.08 12.27 -6.93
N HIS A 132 15.20 11.49 -7.54
CA HIS A 132 14.15 10.76 -6.84
C HIS A 132 14.41 9.26 -6.96
N LEU A 133 14.87 8.67 -5.87
CA LEU A 133 15.02 7.23 -5.73
C LEU A 133 13.74 6.67 -5.14
N PHE A 134 13.25 5.56 -5.68
CA PHE A 134 12.09 4.89 -5.15
C PHE A 134 12.34 3.39 -5.04
N LEU A 135 11.80 2.79 -3.98
CA LEU A 135 11.78 1.37 -3.74
C LEU A 135 10.37 0.98 -3.34
N ASN A 136 9.74 0.10 -4.09
CA ASN A 136 8.39 -0.37 -3.77
C ASN A 136 8.42 -1.88 -3.56
N THR A 137 7.65 -2.36 -2.59
CA THR A 137 7.43 -3.77 -2.30
C THR A 137 5.96 -3.98 -1.97
N GLY A 138 5.44 -5.17 -2.17
CA GLY A 138 4.07 -5.47 -1.81
C GLY A 138 3.68 -6.88 -2.22
N ASN A 139 2.58 -7.33 -1.63
CA ASN A 139 2.05 -8.64 -1.89
C ASN A 139 0.52 -8.61 -1.80
N VAL A 140 -0.10 -9.52 -2.54
CA VAL A 140 -1.53 -9.74 -2.51
C VAL A 140 -1.79 -11.19 -2.10
N GLY A 141 -2.79 -11.38 -1.25
CA GLY A 141 -3.15 -12.68 -0.75
C GLY A 141 -4.65 -12.80 -0.56
N ASP A 142 -5.14 -14.02 -0.65
CA ASP A 142 -6.49 -14.33 -0.20
C ASP A 142 -6.42 -14.81 1.25
N LEU A 143 -6.66 -13.90 2.20
CA LEU A 143 -6.76 -14.26 3.61
C LEU A 143 -8.06 -15.02 3.85
N CYS A 144 -8.04 -16.31 3.54
CA CYS A 144 -9.06 -17.25 3.97
C CYS A 144 -8.89 -17.50 5.47
N LEU A 145 -9.43 -16.60 6.30
CA LEU A 145 -9.38 -16.64 7.78
C LEU A 145 -10.01 -17.92 8.41
N GLY A 146 -10.56 -18.82 7.58
CA GLY A 146 -11.09 -20.13 7.98
C GLY A 146 -10.18 -21.34 7.71
N LYS A 147 -9.00 -21.18 7.09
CA LYS A 147 -8.09 -22.31 6.78
C LYS A 147 -6.84 -22.40 7.65
N ALA A 148 -6.54 -21.40 8.47
CA ALA A 148 -5.49 -21.51 9.50
C ALA A 148 -6.03 -22.22 10.76
N SER A 149 -6.70 -23.36 10.59
CA SER A 149 -7.04 -24.24 11.71
C SER A 149 -5.90 -25.22 11.89
N LYS A 150 -5.35 -25.29 13.10
CA LYS A 150 -4.32 -26.15 13.73
C LYS A 150 -3.91 -27.49 13.04
N GLY A 151 -4.70 -28.04 12.12
CA GLY A 151 -4.41 -29.24 11.32
C GLY A 151 -3.28 -29.07 10.30
N ASP A 152 -3.23 -27.97 9.54
CA ASP A 152 -2.20 -27.78 8.49
C ASP A 152 -0.77 -27.74 9.06
N ILE A 153 -0.62 -27.21 10.28
CA ILE A 153 0.69 -27.10 10.95
C ILE A 153 1.19 -28.48 11.41
N VAL A 154 0.28 -29.38 11.80
CA VAL A 154 0.62 -30.75 12.22
C VAL A 154 0.96 -31.64 11.02
N GLU A 155 0.35 -31.40 9.87
CA GLU A 155 0.59 -32.16 8.64
C GLU A 155 1.93 -31.77 7.97
N ILE A 156 2.30 -30.50 8.03
CA ILE A 156 3.61 -30.00 7.57
C ILE A 156 4.76 -30.50 8.47
N LEU A 157 4.54 -30.66 9.77
CA LEU A 157 5.54 -31.18 10.71
C LEU A 157 5.77 -32.69 10.59
N LYS A 158 4.77 -33.45 10.12
CA LYS A 158 4.92 -34.91 9.92
C LYS A 158 5.64 -35.28 8.62
N THR A 159 5.49 -34.45 7.59
CA THR A 159 6.08 -34.70 6.25
C THR A 159 7.60 -34.43 6.20
N ASN A 160 8.18 -33.82 7.23
CA ASN A 160 9.61 -33.45 7.27
C ASN A 160 10.49 -34.44 8.07
N HIS A 161 9.94 -35.61 8.42
CA HIS A 161 10.65 -36.61 9.23
C HIS A 161 10.71 -38.01 8.59
N ASP A 162 10.38 -38.12 7.30
CA ASP A 162 10.70 -39.26 6.43
C ASP A 162 11.72 -38.83 5.36
#